data_AF-A0A972HWM0-F1
#
_entry.id   AF-A0A972HWM0-F1
#
_cell.length_a   1.000
_cell.length_b   1.000
_cell.length_c   1.000
_cell.angle_alpha   90.00
_cell.angle_beta   90.00
_cell.angle_gamma   90.00
#
_symmetry.space_group_name_H-M   'P 1'
#
loop_
_entity.id
_entity.type
_entity.pdbx_description
1 polymer ?
#
loop_
_entity_poly.entity_id
_entity_poly.type
_entity_poly.pdbx_seq_one_letter_code
_entity_poly.pdbx_strand_id
1 'polypeptide(L)'
;MKLISWNIDSLNAALTSDSDRALLSREVLKTLADYDADVIAIQETKLPHKGPSKKHLEILGGFFPDYELNWRSSVEPARKGYAGTMFLYKKSLDPKISHPEIGAPSTMDLEGRIITLEFEDFYLTQVYTPNAGDGLRRLDERQVWDKRYADYLESLDKKKYVLATGDYNVAHREIDLANPDSNRNSPGFTMEEREGFTNLLERGFTDTFRHIHGDVEGVYSWWAQRARTSKINNSGWRIDY
;
A
#
# COMPACT_ATOMS: atom_id res chain seq x y z
N MET A 1 -18.75 -6.90 -2.33
CA MET A 1 -17.79 -6.24 -1.42
C MET A 1 -17.08 -5.14 -2.19
N LYS A 2 -16.94 -3.94 -1.62
CA LYS A 2 -16.20 -2.80 -2.18
C LYS A 2 -14.92 -2.60 -1.37
N LEU A 3 -13.78 -2.59 -2.04
CA LEU A 3 -12.46 -2.47 -1.44
C LEU A 3 -11.78 -1.21 -1.99
N ILE A 4 -11.11 -0.47 -1.12
CA ILE A 4 -10.29 0.68 -1.51
C ILE A 4 -8.93 0.55 -0.86
N SER A 5 -7.87 0.89 -1.59
CA SER A 5 -6.52 1.04 -1.04
C SER A 5 -5.99 2.44 -1.28
N TRP A 6 -5.28 2.99 -0.30
CA TRP A 6 -4.70 4.32 -0.37
C TRP A 6 -3.43 4.44 0.47
N ASN A 7 -2.30 4.71 -0.19
CA ASN A 7 -1.13 5.24 0.51
C ASN A 7 -1.37 6.70 0.91
N ILE A 8 -1.50 6.96 2.21
CA ILE A 8 -1.81 8.29 2.77
C ILE A 8 -0.56 9.17 2.98
N ASP A 9 0.65 8.64 2.80
CA ASP A 9 1.97 9.18 3.13
C ASP A 9 2.20 9.45 4.64
N SER A 10 1.23 9.96 5.38
CA SER A 10 1.29 10.06 6.84
C SER A 10 -0.09 10.30 7.43
N LEU A 11 -0.53 9.40 8.32
CA LEU A 11 -1.82 9.55 9.00
C LEU A 11 -1.82 10.80 9.90
N ASN A 12 -0.74 11.02 10.64
CA ASN A 12 -0.64 12.20 11.51
C ASN A 12 -0.70 13.51 10.71
N ALA A 13 0.05 13.61 9.60
CA ALA A 13 0.03 14.80 8.76
C ALA A 13 -1.34 15.04 8.13
N ALA A 14 -1.96 13.99 7.57
CA ALA A 14 -3.28 14.08 6.94
C ALA A 14 -4.37 14.54 7.94
N LEU A 15 -4.36 13.99 9.16
CA LEU A 15 -5.43 14.24 10.12
C LEU A 15 -5.25 15.50 10.96
N THR A 16 -4.01 15.92 11.24
CA THR A 16 -3.76 16.92 12.30
C THR A 16 -3.08 18.21 11.84
N SER A 17 -2.51 18.23 10.62
CA SER A 17 -1.88 19.44 10.06
C SER A 17 -2.92 20.35 9.39
N ASP A 18 -2.62 21.64 9.32
CA ASP A 18 -3.41 22.65 8.60
C ASP A 18 -2.81 23.05 7.24
N SER A 19 -1.83 22.30 6.74
CA SER A 19 -1.30 22.52 5.39
C SER A 19 -2.35 22.28 4.30
N ASP A 20 -2.21 22.94 3.15
CA ASP A 20 -3.08 22.72 1.98
C ASP A 20 -3.21 21.25 1.61
N ARG A 21 -2.09 20.50 1.72
CA ARG A 21 -2.09 19.06 1.47
C ARG A 21 -2.94 18.29 2.48
N ALA A 22 -2.86 18.64 3.76
CA ALA A 22 -3.66 17.99 4.79
C ALA A 22 -5.16 18.27 4.60
N LEU A 23 -5.52 19.48 4.15
CA LEU A 23 -6.89 19.79 3.74
C LEU A 23 -7.35 18.89 2.59
N LEU A 24 -6.54 18.75 1.53
CA LEU A 24 -6.84 17.82 0.43
C LEU A 24 -6.98 16.37 0.90
N SER A 25 -6.10 15.90 1.79
CA SER A 25 -6.21 14.56 2.38
C SER A 25 -7.52 14.37 3.16
N ARG A 26 -8.01 15.40 3.86
CA ARG A 26 -9.32 15.34 4.54
C ARG A 26 -10.49 15.32 3.57
N GLU A 27 -10.41 16.01 2.43
CA GLU A 27 -11.42 15.89 1.37
C GLU A 27 -11.42 14.48 0.74
N VAL A 28 -10.25 13.84 0.60
CA VAL A 28 -10.18 12.42 0.20
C VAL A 28 -10.85 11.54 1.25
N LEU A 29 -10.62 11.75 2.55
CA LEU A 29 -11.31 10.98 3.61
C LEU A 29 -12.83 11.13 3.55
N LYS A 30 -13.35 12.33 3.26
CA LYS A 30 -14.79 12.53 3.02
C LYS A 30 -15.27 11.71 1.82
N THR A 31 -14.53 11.76 0.71
CA THR A 31 -14.85 10.98 -0.50
C THR A 31 -14.86 9.47 -0.21
N LEU A 32 -13.91 8.98 0.60
CA LEU A 32 -13.87 7.58 1.02
C LEU A 32 -15.07 7.20 1.89
N ALA A 33 -15.50 8.10 2.79
CA ALA A 33 -16.72 7.90 3.58
C ALA A 33 -17.97 7.85 2.68
N ASP A 34 -18.07 8.75 1.70
CA ASP A 34 -19.18 8.78 0.73
C ASP A 34 -19.22 7.53 -0.16
N TYR A 35 -18.05 6.95 -0.46
CA TYR A 35 -17.97 5.69 -1.19
C TYR A 35 -18.44 4.48 -0.39
N ASP A 36 -18.53 4.57 0.94
CA ASP A 36 -19.05 3.52 1.82
C ASP A 36 -18.47 2.13 1.50
N ALA A 37 -17.14 2.06 1.35
CA ALA A 37 -16.43 0.81 1.04
C ALA A 37 -16.48 -0.16 2.22
N ASP A 38 -16.58 -1.46 1.96
CA ASP A 38 -16.63 -2.46 3.03
C ASP A 38 -15.29 -2.55 3.80
N VAL A 39 -14.17 -2.37 3.08
CA VAL A 39 -12.82 -2.32 3.65
C VAL A 39 -11.99 -1.24 2.95
N ILE A 40 -11.24 -0.47 3.73
CA ILE A 40 -10.27 0.54 3.28
C ILE A 40 -8.89 0.17 3.83
N ALA A 41 -7.93 -0.07 2.93
CA ALA A 41 -6.53 -0.27 3.25
C ALA A 41 -5.79 1.07 3.21
N ILE A 42 -5.03 1.38 4.26
CA ILE A 42 -4.23 2.59 4.37
C ILE A 42 -2.76 2.20 4.59
N GLN A 43 -1.90 2.58 3.65
CA GLN A 43 -0.45 2.39 3.74
C GLN A 43 0.26 3.66 4.16
N GLU A 44 1.51 3.51 4.62
CA GLU A 44 2.38 4.61 5.05
C GLU A 44 1.77 5.44 6.19
N THR A 45 1.16 4.77 7.17
CA THR A 45 0.52 5.44 8.31
C THR A 45 1.51 6.25 9.13
N LYS A 46 2.79 5.83 9.18
CA LYS A 46 3.91 6.42 9.93
C LYS A 46 3.60 6.60 11.43
N LEU A 47 2.74 5.73 11.95
CA LEU A 47 2.39 5.76 13.37
C LEU A 47 3.56 5.30 14.25
N PRO A 48 3.65 5.79 15.50
CA PRO A 48 4.57 5.22 16.47
C PRO A 48 4.15 3.77 16.81
N HIS A 49 5.04 3.00 17.45
CA HIS A 49 4.75 1.62 17.89
C HIS A 49 3.50 1.52 18.80
N LYS A 50 3.16 2.61 19.50
CA LYS A 50 1.95 2.71 20.34
C LYS A 50 0.65 2.82 19.53
N GLY A 51 0.73 2.98 18.21
CA GLY A 51 -0.42 3.11 17.33
C GLY A 51 -0.98 4.53 17.24
N PRO A 52 -2.25 4.68 16.80
CA PRO A 52 -2.90 5.97 16.65
C PRO A 52 -3.13 6.66 18.01
N SER A 53 -3.07 8.00 18.02
CA SER A 53 -3.42 8.78 19.20
C SER A 53 -4.94 8.84 19.38
N LYS A 54 -5.42 9.23 20.57
CA LYS A 54 -6.85 9.49 20.81
C LYS A 54 -7.44 10.47 19.79
N LYS A 55 -6.70 11.51 19.43
CA LYS A 55 -7.11 12.50 18.41
C LYS A 55 -7.25 11.85 17.02
N HIS A 56 -6.36 10.93 16.64
CA HIS A 56 -6.50 10.19 15.37
C HIS A 56 -7.78 9.36 15.37
N LEU A 57 -8.03 8.62 16.45
CA LEU A 57 -9.21 7.76 16.58
C LEU A 57 -10.52 8.56 16.56
N GLU A 58 -10.55 9.71 17.23
CA GLU A 58 -11.71 10.61 17.23
C GLU A 58 -12.02 11.15 15.83
N ILE A 59 -11.00 11.62 15.09
CA ILE A 59 -11.18 12.13 13.74
C ILE A 59 -11.62 11.02 12.78
N LEU A 60 -10.96 9.85 12.82
CA LEU A 60 -11.34 8.72 11.97
C LEU A 60 -12.74 8.21 12.31
N GLY A 61 -13.11 8.12 13.59
CA GLY A 61 -14.46 7.75 14.01
C GLY A 61 -15.54 8.74 13.59
N GLY A 62 -15.18 10.02 13.39
CA GLY A 62 -16.07 11.01 12.80
C GLY A 62 -16.35 10.78 11.31
N PHE A 63 -15.36 10.33 10.54
CA PHE A 63 -15.54 9.98 9.13
C PHE A 63 -16.14 8.58 8.93
N PHE A 64 -15.79 7.63 9.79
CA PHE A 64 -16.10 6.20 9.63
C PHE A 64 -16.71 5.62 10.93
N PRO A 65 -17.88 6.11 11.38
CA PRO A 65 -18.46 5.73 12.69
C PRO A 65 -18.79 4.23 12.81
N ASP A 66 -19.08 3.58 11.69
CA ASP A 66 -19.48 2.16 11.62
C ASP A 66 -18.33 1.22 11.25
N TYR A 67 -17.09 1.68 11.40
CA TYR A 67 -15.89 0.91 11.06
C TYR A 67 -15.11 0.53 12.32
N GLU A 68 -14.50 -0.65 12.28
CA GLU A 68 -13.42 -1.07 13.16
C GLU A 68 -12.06 -0.77 12.51
N LEU A 69 -11.03 -0.60 13.35
CA LEU A 69 -9.68 -0.28 12.93
C LEU A 69 -8.72 -1.37 13.36
N ASN A 70 -7.86 -1.82 12.44
CA ASN A 70 -6.68 -2.61 12.77
C ASN A 70 -5.44 -1.98 12.15
N TRP A 71 -4.32 -1.97 12.87
CA TRP A 71 -3.08 -1.37 12.37
C TRP A 71 -1.87 -2.21 12.72
N ARG A 72 -0.80 -2.00 11.96
CA ARG A 72 0.54 -2.50 12.24
C ARG A 72 1.52 -1.36 12.07
N SER A 73 2.28 -1.06 13.12
CA SER A 73 3.31 -0.04 13.12
C SER A 73 4.70 -0.65 13.01
N SER A 74 5.68 0.15 12.59
CA SER A 74 7.09 -0.20 12.71
C SER A 74 7.53 -0.26 14.19
N VAL A 75 8.28 -1.30 14.55
CA VAL A 75 8.74 -1.61 15.93
C VAL A 75 10.25 -1.86 15.96
N GLU A 76 10.90 -1.66 17.11
CA GLU A 76 12.35 -1.90 17.22
C GLU A 76 12.72 -3.36 16.91
N PRO A 77 13.90 -3.61 16.27
CA PRO A 77 14.94 -2.64 15.86
C PRO A 77 14.68 -1.84 14.58
N ALA A 78 13.51 -1.96 13.93
CA ALA A 78 13.19 -1.14 12.76
C ALA A 78 13.01 0.34 13.12
N ARG A 79 13.05 1.20 12.09
CA ARG A 79 12.92 2.66 12.24
C ARG A 79 11.56 3.03 12.85
N LYS A 80 11.55 3.79 13.94
CA LYS A 80 10.32 4.32 14.57
C LYS A 80 9.61 5.34 13.67
N GLY A 81 8.27 5.32 13.66
CA GLY A 81 7.46 6.30 12.91
C GLY A 81 7.66 6.23 11.39
N TYR A 82 7.94 5.03 10.88
CA TYR A 82 8.21 4.74 9.47
C TYR A 82 7.24 3.66 8.99
N ALA A 83 6.97 3.62 7.68
CA ALA A 83 6.07 2.65 7.06
C ALA A 83 4.72 2.55 7.81
N GLY A 84 4.28 1.35 8.15
CA GLY A 84 3.03 1.09 8.85
C GLY A 84 1.82 1.02 7.93
N THR A 85 0.85 0.19 8.34
CA THR A 85 -0.37 -0.12 7.61
C THR A 85 -1.58 -0.10 8.54
N MET A 86 -2.77 0.12 7.98
CA MET A 86 -4.03 0.12 8.71
C MET A 86 -5.16 -0.35 7.81
N PHE A 87 -6.06 -1.18 8.34
CA PHE A 87 -7.37 -1.42 7.75
C PHE A 87 -8.43 -0.68 8.55
N LEU A 88 -9.36 -0.04 7.84
CA LEU A 88 -10.68 0.29 8.34
C LEU A 88 -11.65 -0.69 7.67
N TYR A 89 -12.52 -1.34 8.42
CA TYR A 89 -13.51 -2.26 7.86
C TYR A 89 -14.85 -2.14 8.60
N LYS A 90 -15.97 -2.31 7.90
CA LYS A 90 -17.31 -2.19 8.53
C LYS A 90 -17.45 -3.15 9.71
N LYS A 91 -18.05 -2.70 10.81
CA LYS A 91 -18.33 -3.47 12.04
C LYS A 91 -19.15 -4.74 11.83
N SER A 92 -19.92 -4.79 10.75
CA SER A 92 -20.67 -5.98 10.35
C SER A 92 -19.78 -7.11 9.81
N LEU A 93 -18.51 -6.82 9.52
CA LEU A 93 -17.52 -7.80 9.11
C LEU A 93 -16.77 -8.33 10.34
N ASP A 94 -16.50 -9.63 10.35
CA ASP A 94 -15.76 -10.29 11.43
C ASP A 94 -14.57 -11.12 10.88
N PRO A 95 -13.55 -10.47 10.28
CA PRO A 95 -12.39 -11.18 9.78
C PRO A 95 -11.45 -11.60 10.91
N LYS A 96 -10.79 -12.75 10.77
CA LYS A 96 -9.62 -13.05 11.60
C LYS A 96 -8.45 -12.23 11.10
N ILE A 97 -7.73 -11.56 12.00
CA ILE A 97 -6.67 -10.63 11.62
C ILE A 97 -5.30 -11.19 11.97
N SER A 98 -4.35 -11.06 11.05
CA SER A 98 -2.96 -11.47 11.25
C SER A 98 -1.97 -10.41 10.77
N HIS A 99 -0.79 -10.43 11.39
CA HIS A 99 0.34 -9.54 11.11
C HIS A 99 1.55 -10.40 10.72
N PRO A 100 1.62 -10.91 9.48
CA PRO A 100 2.60 -11.92 9.10
C PRO A 100 4.02 -11.38 9.14
N GLU A 101 4.95 -12.25 9.53
CA GLU A 101 6.38 -12.14 9.28
C GLU A 101 6.73 -13.17 8.21
N ILE A 102 7.30 -12.71 7.10
CA ILE A 102 7.51 -13.52 5.88
C ILE A 102 8.96 -13.99 5.74
N GLY A 103 9.80 -13.77 6.76
CA GLY A 103 11.24 -14.00 6.67
C GLY A 103 11.91 -13.00 5.74
N ALA A 104 11.44 -11.75 5.78
CA ALA A 104 11.97 -10.64 5.01
C ALA A 104 13.37 -10.24 5.50
N PRO A 105 14.23 -9.68 4.63
CA PRO A 105 15.58 -9.32 5.03
C PRO A 105 15.61 -8.16 6.02
N SER A 106 16.73 -8.07 6.76
CA SER A 106 17.00 -6.97 7.69
C SER A 106 15.88 -6.81 8.72
N THR A 107 15.31 -5.60 8.86
CA THR A 107 14.24 -5.31 9.81
C THR A 107 12.86 -5.21 9.16
N MET A 108 12.72 -5.61 7.88
CA MET A 108 11.50 -5.35 7.10
C MET A 108 10.23 -6.01 7.64
N ASP A 109 10.34 -7.18 8.28
CA ASP A 109 9.21 -7.82 8.98
C ASP A 109 8.71 -6.98 10.17
N LEU A 110 9.59 -6.15 10.74
CA LEU A 110 9.29 -5.29 11.87
C LEU A 110 8.90 -3.86 11.44
N GLU A 111 8.84 -3.57 10.13
CA GLU A 111 8.48 -2.25 9.60
C GLU A 111 6.95 -2.04 9.47
N GLY A 112 6.13 -3.04 9.80
CA GLY A 112 4.67 -2.92 9.82
C GLY A 112 4.02 -2.89 8.44
N ARG A 113 4.57 -3.66 7.49
CA ARG A 113 4.25 -3.58 6.05
C ARG A 113 3.06 -4.40 5.59
N ILE A 114 2.62 -5.40 6.36
CA ILE A 114 1.57 -6.34 5.94
C ILE A 114 0.55 -6.53 7.06
N ILE A 115 -0.73 -6.52 6.68
CA ILE A 115 -1.88 -7.00 7.47
C ILE A 115 -2.70 -7.91 6.57
N THR A 116 -3.21 -9.01 7.12
CA THR A 116 -4.10 -9.92 6.41
C THR A 116 -5.37 -10.15 7.20
N LEU A 117 -6.51 -9.87 6.57
CA LEU A 117 -7.86 -10.18 7.01
C LEU A 117 -8.27 -11.51 6.37
N GLU A 118 -8.62 -12.49 7.19
CA GLU A 118 -9.15 -13.78 6.75
C GLU A 118 -10.66 -13.80 6.93
N PHE A 119 -11.37 -13.99 5.82
CA PHE A 119 -12.80 -14.24 5.77
C PHE A 119 -13.05 -15.74 5.55
N GLU A 120 -14.33 -16.14 5.47
CA GLU A 120 -14.73 -17.53 5.23
C GLU A 120 -14.11 -18.07 3.93
N ASP A 121 -14.32 -17.35 2.81
CA ASP A 121 -13.95 -17.83 1.47
C ASP A 121 -12.63 -17.28 0.92
N PHE A 122 -12.09 -16.20 1.50
CA PHE A 122 -10.93 -15.51 0.95
C PHE A 122 -10.08 -14.81 2.01
N TYR A 123 -8.85 -14.49 1.64
CA TYR A 123 -7.96 -13.57 2.34
C TYR A 123 -7.98 -12.22 1.63
N LEU A 124 -8.08 -11.13 2.40
CA LEU A 124 -7.76 -9.78 1.96
C LEU A 124 -6.49 -9.33 2.66
N THR A 125 -5.41 -9.14 1.91
CA THR A 125 -4.13 -8.68 2.43
C THR A 125 -3.77 -7.33 1.84
N GLN A 126 -3.16 -6.49 2.67
CA GLN A 126 -2.54 -5.25 2.18
C GLN A 126 -1.03 -5.29 2.36
N VAL A 127 -0.33 -4.59 1.47
CA VAL A 127 1.11 -4.41 1.55
C VAL A 127 1.53 -2.96 1.36
N TYR A 128 2.54 -2.54 2.13
CA TYR A 128 3.40 -1.41 1.79
C TYR A 128 4.79 -1.95 1.49
N THR A 129 5.10 -2.16 0.22
CA THR A 129 6.34 -2.79 -0.23
C THR A 129 7.54 -1.86 0.01
N PRO A 130 8.72 -2.37 0.42
CA PRO A 130 9.91 -1.55 0.59
C PRO A 130 10.31 -0.86 -0.71
N ASN A 131 10.46 0.45 -0.69
CA ASN A 131 11.11 1.18 -1.78
C ASN A 131 12.61 0.83 -1.84
N ALA A 132 13.17 0.66 -3.05
CA ALA A 132 14.61 0.38 -3.24
C ALA A 132 15.53 1.52 -2.74
N GLY A 133 14.98 2.71 -2.50
CA GLY A 133 15.64 3.85 -1.89
C GLY A 133 16.55 4.62 -2.84
N ASP A 134 16.87 5.87 -2.46
CA ASP A 134 17.78 6.71 -3.24
C ASP A 134 19.11 5.98 -3.51
N GLY A 135 19.55 5.99 -4.78
CA GLY A 135 20.75 5.28 -5.21
C GLY A 135 20.62 3.76 -5.19
N LEU A 136 19.40 3.22 -5.17
CA LEU A 136 19.11 1.77 -5.17
C LEU A 136 19.70 1.01 -3.98
N ARG A 137 19.95 1.71 -2.86
CA ARG A 137 20.66 1.17 -1.69
C ARG A 137 20.00 -0.03 -1.01
N ARG A 138 18.70 -0.27 -1.25
CA ARG A 138 17.95 -1.42 -0.72
C ARG A 138 17.49 -2.37 -1.82
N LEU A 139 17.96 -2.23 -3.07
CA LEU A 139 17.47 -3.03 -4.19
C LEU A 139 17.71 -4.53 -3.97
N ASP A 140 18.87 -4.92 -3.43
CA ASP A 140 19.16 -6.33 -3.13
C ASP A 140 18.21 -6.90 -2.07
N GLU A 141 17.95 -6.14 -1.00
CA GLU A 141 16.96 -6.52 0.02
C GLU A 141 15.53 -6.57 -0.58
N ARG A 142 15.19 -5.63 -1.46
CA ARG A 142 13.90 -5.57 -2.15
C ARG A 142 13.65 -6.82 -3.00
N GLN A 143 14.64 -7.32 -3.73
CA GLN A 143 14.49 -8.56 -4.52
C GLN A 143 14.21 -9.78 -3.63
N VAL A 144 14.82 -9.84 -2.44
CA VAL A 144 14.53 -10.91 -1.47
C VAL A 144 13.12 -10.74 -0.89
N TRP A 145 12.72 -9.50 -0.58
CA TRP A 145 11.35 -9.17 -0.15
C TRP A 145 10.32 -9.66 -1.17
N ASP A 146 10.48 -9.34 -2.46
CA ASP A 146 9.52 -9.70 -3.50
C ASP A 146 9.33 -11.22 -3.58
N LYS A 147 10.41 -12.01 -3.48
CA LYS A 147 10.34 -13.47 -3.44
C LYS A 147 9.58 -13.97 -2.22
N ARG A 148 9.89 -13.45 -1.03
CA ARG A 148 9.22 -13.84 0.23
C ARG A 148 7.74 -13.46 0.25
N TYR A 149 7.39 -12.30 -0.30
CA TYR A 149 6.01 -11.86 -0.35
C TYR A 149 5.20 -12.69 -1.36
N ALA A 150 5.78 -13.03 -2.51
CA ALA A 150 5.17 -13.95 -3.46
C ALA A 150 4.96 -15.36 -2.85
N ASP A 151 5.95 -15.89 -2.12
CA ASP A 151 5.82 -17.16 -1.38
C ASP A 151 4.69 -17.10 -0.34
N TYR A 152 4.58 -15.97 0.38
CA TYR A 152 3.50 -15.75 1.34
C TYR A 152 2.12 -15.75 0.69
N LEU A 153 1.93 -14.99 -0.39
CA LEU A 153 0.65 -14.94 -1.10
C LEU A 153 0.27 -16.30 -1.67
N GLU A 154 1.22 -17.04 -2.27
CA GLU A 154 0.99 -18.39 -2.76
C GLU A 154 0.60 -19.36 -1.62
N SER A 155 1.17 -19.19 -0.42
CA SER A 155 0.80 -20.00 0.75
C SER A 155 -0.63 -19.76 1.23
N LEU A 156 -1.15 -18.55 1.03
CA LEU A 156 -2.55 -18.21 1.32
C LEU A 156 -3.48 -18.79 0.24
N ASP A 157 -3.09 -18.66 -1.03
CA ASP A 157 -3.88 -19.11 -2.19
C ASP A 157 -4.09 -20.63 -2.21
N LYS A 158 -3.14 -21.39 -1.65
CA LYS A 158 -3.30 -22.83 -1.38
C LYS A 158 -4.44 -23.18 -0.43
N LYS A 159 -4.98 -22.21 0.31
CA LYS A 159 -6.03 -22.42 1.32
C LYS A 159 -7.36 -21.80 0.91
N LYS A 160 -7.35 -20.56 0.44
CA LYS A 160 -8.52 -19.76 0.07
C LYS A 160 -8.12 -18.73 -0.99
N TYR A 161 -9.10 -18.17 -1.71
CA TYR A 161 -8.83 -17.10 -2.67
C TYR A 161 -8.10 -15.92 -2.02
N VAL A 162 -7.22 -15.24 -2.76
CA VAL A 162 -6.44 -14.11 -2.24
C VAL A 162 -6.74 -12.85 -3.01
N LEU A 163 -7.13 -11.81 -2.29
CA LEU A 163 -7.16 -10.42 -2.75
C LEU A 163 -5.98 -9.70 -2.09
N ALA A 164 -4.99 -9.32 -2.88
CA ALA A 164 -3.83 -8.56 -2.42
C ALA A 164 -3.90 -7.14 -2.98
N THR A 165 -3.72 -6.14 -2.12
CA THR A 165 -3.78 -4.73 -2.51
C THR A 165 -2.70 -3.90 -1.81
N GLY A 166 -2.40 -2.72 -2.33
CA GLY A 166 -1.54 -1.76 -1.65
C GLY A 166 -0.53 -1.11 -2.57
N ASP A 167 0.43 -0.44 -1.96
CA ASP A 167 1.54 0.21 -2.66
C ASP A 167 2.69 -0.80 -2.82
N TYR A 168 2.83 -1.31 -4.04
CA TYR A 168 3.88 -2.26 -4.41
C TYR A 168 5.20 -1.58 -4.75
N ASN A 169 5.27 -0.25 -4.75
CA ASN A 169 6.47 0.53 -5.08
C ASN A 169 7.13 0.04 -6.38
N VAL A 170 6.32 -0.25 -7.41
CA VAL A 170 6.80 -0.63 -8.74
C VAL A 170 5.77 -0.28 -9.81
N ALA A 171 6.19 0.38 -10.87
CA ALA A 171 5.44 0.47 -12.12
C ALA A 171 5.83 -0.73 -13.01
N HIS A 172 4.91 -1.66 -13.27
CA HIS A 172 5.25 -2.96 -13.88
C HIS A 172 5.74 -2.82 -15.33
N ARG A 173 5.04 -2.03 -16.14
CA ARG A 173 5.28 -1.85 -17.58
C ARG A 173 5.56 -0.38 -17.90
N GLU A 174 6.08 -0.11 -19.10
CA GLU A 174 6.34 1.25 -19.56
C GLU A 174 5.08 2.13 -19.62
N ILE A 175 3.91 1.52 -19.84
CA ILE A 175 2.61 2.21 -19.78
C ILE A 175 2.21 2.64 -18.35
N ASP A 176 2.83 2.07 -17.32
CA ASP A 176 2.52 2.33 -15.90
C ASP A 176 3.24 3.57 -15.35
N LEU A 177 3.98 4.32 -16.17
CA LEU A 177 4.56 5.61 -15.79
C LEU A 177 4.74 6.54 -16.99
N ALA A 178 4.72 7.85 -16.75
CA ALA A 178 4.75 8.83 -17.84
C ALA A 178 6.09 8.94 -18.59
N ASN A 179 7.22 8.60 -17.97
CA ASN A 179 8.56 8.80 -18.55
C ASN A 179 9.45 7.55 -18.34
N PRO A 180 9.16 6.40 -18.98
CA PRO A 180 9.87 5.14 -18.73
C PRO A 180 11.37 5.23 -18.98
N ASP A 181 11.80 5.87 -20.09
CA ASP A 181 13.21 5.88 -20.51
C ASP A 181 14.14 6.57 -19.51
N SER A 182 13.70 7.69 -18.93
CA SER A 182 14.50 8.43 -17.93
C SER A 182 14.52 7.75 -16.55
N ASN A 183 13.62 6.78 -16.32
CA ASN A 183 13.39 6.19 -15.00
C ASN A 183 13.84 4.71 -14.90
N ARG A 184 14.43 4.12 -15.94
CA ARG A 184 14.87 2.71 -15.94
C ARG A 184 15.82 2.34 -14.78
N ASN A 185 16.50 3.32 -14.19
CA ASN A 185 17.41 3.15 -13.05
C ASN A 185 16.90 3.84 -11.78
N SER A 186 15.62 4.22 -11.75
CA SER A 186 14.99 4.85 -10.58
C SER A 186 14.27 3.79 -9.74
N PRO A 187 14.27 3.94 -8.39
CA PRO A 187 13.46 3.09 -7.52
C PRO A 187 12.00 3.09 -7.97
N GLY A 188 11.43 1.89 -8.11
CA GLY A 188 10.10 1.64 -8.63
C GLY A 188 10.02 1.37 -10.14
N PHE A 189 11.11 1.45 -10.89
CA PHE A 189 11.12 1.08 -12.32
C PHE A 189 12.42 0.40 -12.79
N THR A 190 13.20 -0.13 -11.86
CA THR A 190 14.35 -0.99 -12.19
C THR A 190 13.89 -2.29 -12.85
N MET A 191 14.80 -2.95 -13.59
CA MET A 191 14.52 -4.26 -14.19
C MET A 191 14.16 -5.27 -13.10
N GLU A 192 14.91 -5.27 -12.00
CA GLU A 192 14.78 -6.18 -10.88
C GLU A 192 13.43 -6.03 -10.15
N GLU A 193 12.98 -4.80 -9.90
CA GLU A 193 11.65 -4.56 -9.28
C GLU A 193 10.52 -5.03 -10.22
N ARG A 194 10.64 -4.77 -11.53
CA ARG A 194 9.64 -5.17 -12.53
C ARG A 194 9.61 -6.68 -12.74
N GLU A 195 10.76 -7.35 -12.70
CA GLU A 195 10.88 -8.80 -12.69
C GLU A 195 10.29 -9.40 -11.42
N GLY A 196 10.51 -8.77 -10.26
CA GLY A 196 9.87 -9.14 -8.99
C GLY A 196 8.34 -9.17 -9.11
N PHE A 197 7.75 -8.13 -9.70
CA PHE A 197 6.29 -8.09 -9.95
C PHE A 197 5.84 -9.10 -11.01
N THR A 198 6.61 -9.28 -12.09
CA THR A 198 6.34 -10.31 -13.12
C THR A 198 6.31 -11.71 -12.50
N ASN A 199 7.29 -12.05 -11.67
CA ASN A 199 7.36 -13.33 -10.97
C ASN A 199 6.15 -13.58 -10.07
N LEU A 200 5.58 -12.53 -9.45
CA LEU A 200 4.34 -12.64 -8.69
C LEU A 200 3.17 -13.01 -9.61
N LEU A 201 3.00 -12.33 -10.74
CA LEU A 201 1.93 -12.61 -11.69
C LEU A 201 2.06 -14.01 -12.32
N GLU A 202 3.28 -14.45 -12.61
CA GLU A 202 3.54 -15.79 -13.15
C GLU A 202 3.19 -16.93 -12.19
N ARG A 203 3.01 -16.65 -10.89
CA ARG A 203 2.46 -17.60 -9.91
C ARG A 203 0.94 -17.74 -9.97
N GLY A 204 0.27 -17.07 -10.91
CA GLY A 204 -1.18 -17.13 -11.12
C GLY A 204 -1.95 -15.92 -10.59
N PHE A 205 -1.27 -14.94 -9.99
CA PHE A 205 -1.89 -13.68 -9.59
C PHE A 205 -2.20 -12.81 -10.81
N THR A 206 -3.28 -12.02 -10.70
CA THR A 206 -3.76 -11.18 -11.80
C THR A 206 -3.76 -9.71 -11.36
N ASP A 207 -3.10 -8.84 -12.13
CA ASP A 207 -3.28 -7.38 -12.04
C ASP A 207 -4.71 -7.04 -12.48
N THR A 208 -5.58 -6.76 -11.51
CA THR A 208 -7.02 -6.58 -11.74
C THR A 208 -7.32 -5.37 -12.61
N PHE A 209 -6.60 -4.26 -12.42
CA PHE A 209 -6.76 -3.05 -13.21
C PHE A 209 -6.45 -3.35 -14.68
N ARG A 210 -5.29 -3.97 -14.94
CA ARG A 210 -4.87 -4.29 -16.31
C ARG A 210 -5.77 -5.34 -16.95
N HIS A 211 -6.25 -6.32 -16.18
CA HIS A 211 -7.18 -7.34 -16.66
C HIS A 211 -8.53 -6.75 -17.12
N ILE A 212 -9.07 -5.80 -16.35
CA ILE A 212 -10.39 -5.21 -16.63
C ILE A 212 -10.30 -4.14 -17.72
N HIS A 213 -9.28 -3.27 -17.67
CA HIS A 213 -9.20 -2.09 -18.52
C HIS A 213 -8.30 -2.26 -19.75
N GLY A 214 -7.43 -3.27 -19.78
CA GLY A 214 -6.42 -3.43 -20.83
C GLY A 214 -5.35 -2.35 -20.79
N ASP A 215 -4.66 -2.14 -21.91
CA ASP A 215 -3.55 -1.19 -22.05
C ASP A 215 -4.03 0.28 -22.17
N VAL A 216 -4.61 0.82 -21.10
CA VAL A 216 -4.97 2.25 -20.99
C VAL A 216 -3.79 3.06 -20.45
N GLU A 217 -3.43 4.13 -21.16
CA GLU A 217 -2.38 5.08 -20.79
C GLU A 217 -2.88 6.17 -19.84
N GLY A 218 -1.96 6.84 -19.13
CA GLY A 218 -2.28 8.04 -18.33
C GLY A 218 -2.98 7.78 -16.99
N VAL A 219 -3.15 6.51 -16.59
CA VAL A 219 -3.78 6.14 -15.31
C VAL A 219 -2.70 5.82 -14.28
N TYR A 220 -2.52 6.73 -13.33
CA TYR A 220 -1.46 6.68 -12.33
C TYR A 220 -2.03 6.80 -10.92
N SER A 221 -1.27 6.37 -9.93
CA SER A 221 -1.66 6.40 -8.51
C SER A 221 -0.70 7.24 -7.65
N TRP A 222 0.48 7.57 -8.17
CA TRP A 222 1.50 8.35 -7.50
C TRP A 222 2.11 9.44 -8.39
N TRP A 223 2.41 10.59 -7.80
CA TRP A 223 3.09 11.71 -8.46
C TRP A 223 4.16 12.30 -7.55
N ALA A 224 5.31 12.63 -8.13
CA ALA A 224 6.44 13.18 -7.40
C ALA A 224 6.10 14.54 -6.76
N GLN A 225 6.21 14.63 -5.43
CA GLN A 225 5.87 15.83 -4.67
C GLN A 225 6.88 16.97 -4.86
N ARG A 226 8.16 16.64 -5.09
CA ARG A 226 9.23 17.65 -5.26
C ARG A 226 9.06 18.45 -6.55
N ALA A 227 8.48 17.85 -7.58
CA ALA A 227 8.18 18.51 -8.85
C ALA A 227 6.71 18.89 -8.90
N ARG A 228 6.40 20.16 -8.59
CA ARG A 228 5.02 20.69 -8.57
C ARG A 228 4.25 20.46 -9.87
N THR A 229 4.96 20.40 -10.99
CA THR A 229 4.40 20.14 -12.33
C THR A 229 3.96 18.70 -12.54
N SER A 230 4.37 17.73 -11.72
CA SER A 230 4.06 16.31 -11.93
C SER A 230 2.56 16.04 -11.95
N LYS A 231 1.79 16.61 -11.02
CA LYS A 231 0.32 16.48 -11.02
C LYS A 231 -0.34 17.25 -12.16
N ILE A 232 0.17 18.43 -12.50
CA ILE A 232 -0.38 19.30 -13.55
C ILE A 232 -0.24 18.63 -14.93
N ASN A 233 0.93 18.04 -15.18
CA ASN A 233 1.25 17.40 -16.45
C ASN A 233 0.88 15.91 -16.46
N ASN A 234 0.22 15.42 -15.41
CA ASN A 234 -0.03 14.00 -15.17
C ASN A 234 1.23 13.11 -15.33
N SER A 235 2.40 13.61 -14.93
CA SER A 235 3.65 12.83 -14.94
C SER A 235 3.71 11.91 -13.73
N GLY A 236 2.89 10.85 -13.75
CA GLY A 236 2.68 9.93 -12.65
C GLY A 236 3.23 8.53 -12.89
N TRP A 237 3.01 7.68 -11.88
CA TRP A 237 3.37 6.27 -11.81
C TRP A 237 2.19 5.50 -11.22
N ARG A 238 1.91 4.30 -11.75
CA ARG A 238 0.96 3.35 -11.17
C ARG A 238 1.74 2.35 -10.33
N ILE A 239 1.72 2.57 -9.02
CA ILE A 239 2.43 1.73 -8.04
C ILE A 239 1.48 1.07 -7.03
N ASP A 240 0.21 1.45 -7.07
CA ASP A 240 -0.85 0.88 -6.26
C ASP A 240 -1.65 -0.13 -7.10
N TYR A 241 -1.87 -1.33 -6.56
CA TYR A 241 -2.52 -2.47 -7.22
C TYR A 241 -3.65 -3.04 -6.36
#